data_AF-A0A2S8F7Z6-F1
#
_entry.id   AF-A0A2S8F7Z6-F1
#
_cell.length_a   1.000
_cell.length_b   1.000
_cell.length_c   1.000
_cell.angle_alpha   90.00
_cell.angle_beta   90.00
_cell.angle_gamma   90.00
#
_symmetry.space_group_name_H-M   'P 1'
#
loop_
_entity.id
_entity.type
_entity.pdbx_description
1 polymer ?
#
loop_
_entity_poly.entity_id
_entity_poly.type
_entity_poly.pdbx_seq_one_letter_code
_entity_poly.pdbx_strand_id
1 'polypeptide(L)'
;MIRIRVGLVGTTLTAAWAWALVAWVALVGCEIVIGVGHPLQWSIVDSHWRYLAATGLFLPVLAQIGAKRHQVIGWQFLVVAFWLALGIPVLKVWVLDANGQFDPGWVWGGLLGLLLVAGLLNNGATRFGPTAICLAIAQGVMMYPCLPWASAEVTTSGVLLAMGLLLLGMGLIAFRWPIRTEAVRPEDQAWLDFRDQFGSFWAARVMQRVNDAAVRYDWGLWLGWDGFHQVEIVGSDPEFRDEVRQGLVACLRKLLGDFVDQAWLDARLPKGNPKKNGLEDLEA
;
A
#
# COMPACT_ATOMS: atom_id res chain seq x y z
N MET A 1 -2.59 4.32 16.52
CA MET A 1 -3.47 4.53 15.36
C MET A 1 -3.86 6.00 15.09
N ILE A 2 -4.23 6.81 16.09
CA ILE A 2 -4.67 8.22 15.88
C ILE A 2 -3.61 9.06 15.13
N ARG A 3 -2.33 8.96 15.51
CA ARG A 3 -1.23 9.69 14.82
C ARG A 3 -1.03 9.27 13.36
N ILE A 4 -1.30 8.01 13.02
CA ILE A 4 -1.20 7.50 11.64
C ILE A 4 -2.33 8.10 10.80
N ARG A 5 -3.54 8.20 11.37
CA ARG A 5 -4.69 8.82 10.69
C ARG A 5 -4.42 10.28 10.31
N VAL A 6 -3.79 11.06 11.19
CA VAL A 6 -3.46 12.48 10.92
C VAL A 6 -2.54 12.63 9.70
N GLY A 7 -1.60 11.71 9.49
CA GLY A 7 -0.71 11.72 8.32
C GLY A 7 -1.39 11.32 7.00
N LEU A 8 -2.55 10.68 7.08
CA LEU A 8 -3.34 10.21 5.92
C LEU A 8 -4.53 11.13 5.60
N VAL A 9 -4.79 12.15 6.44
CA VAL A 9 -5.80 13.15 6.13
C VAL A 9 -5.39 13.87 4.84
N GLY A 10 -6.34 13.96 3.91
CA GLY A 10 -6.12 14.55 2.59
C GLY A 10 -5.55 13.58 1.55
N THR A 11 -5.49 12.28 1.84
CA THR A 11 -5.11 11.27 0.85
C THR A 11 -6.20 10.23 0.63
N THR A 12 -6.19 9.60 -0.54
CA THR A 12 -7.09 8.49 -0.87
C THR A 12 -6.77 7.19 -0.12
N LEU A 13 -5.66 7.15 0.64
CA LEU A 13 -5.23 5.99 1.44
C LEU A 13 -6.05 5.81 2.73
N THR A 14 -6.97 6.71 3.03
CA THR A 14 -7.95 6.54 4.11
C THR A 14 -8.71 5.21 3.98
N ALA A 15 -9.03 4.78 2.75
CA ALA A 15 -9.66 3.49 2.50
C ALA A 15 -8.73 2.31 2.84
N ALA A 16 -7.46 2.35 2.40
CA ALA A 16 -6.49 1.31 2.73
C ALA A 16 -6.25 1.20 4.25
N TRP A 17 -6.24 2.33 4.96
CA TRP A 17 -6.17 2.35 6.42
C TRP A 17 -7.40 1.73 7.08
N ALA A 18 -8.60 2.01 6.57
CA ALA A 18 -9.83 1.40 7.06
C ALA A 18 -9.81 -0.13 6.88
N TRP A 19 -9.35 -0.61 5.72
CA TRP A 19 -9.16 -2.05 5.50
C TRP A 19 -8.11 -2.67 6.41
N ALA A 20 -7.04 -1.93 6.74
CA ALA A 20 -6.03 -2.43 7.68
C ALA A 20 -6.62 -2.59 9.08
N LEU A 21 -7.49 -1.66 9.49
CA LEU A 21 -8.22 -1.76 10.76
C LEU A 21 -9.18 -2.95 10.75
N VAL A 22 -9.96 -3.13 9.67
CA VAL A 22 -10.87 -4.28 9.50
C VAL A 22 -10.10 -5.59 9.58
N ALA A 23 -8.99 -5.71 8.86
CA ALA A 23 -8.15 -6.90 8.86
C ALA A 23 -7.57 -7.19 10.26
N TRP A 24 -7.10 -6.17 10.97
CA TRP A 24 -6.59 -6.30 12.33
C TRP A 24 -7.67 -6.75 13.31
N VAL A 25 -8.85 -6.11 13.27
CA VAL A 25 -9.98 -6.46 14.13
C VAL A 25 -10.49 -7.87 13.82
N ALA A 26 -10.57 -8.25 12.54
CA ALA A 26 -10.96 -9.60 12.13
C ALA A 26 -9.97 -10.67 12.65
N LEU A 27 -8.67 -10.41 12.54
CA LEU A 27 -7.63 -11.33 13.02
C LEU A 27 -7.66 -11.48 14.54
N VAL A 28 -7.65 -10.37 15.29
CA VAL A 28 -7.69 -10.40 16.76
C VAL A 28 -9.01 -10.99 17.25
N GLY A 29 -10.13 -10.59 16.63
CA GLY A 29 -11.46 -11.11 16.97
C GLY A 29 -11.57 -12.60 16.72
N CYS A 30 -11.03 -13.10 15.60
CA CYS A 30 -10.95 -14.53 15.30
C CYS A 30 -10.21 -15.29 16.40
N GLU A 31 -9.02 -14.84 16.81
CA GLU A 31 -8.25 -15.54 17.85
C GLU A 31 -8.89 -15.46 19.24
N ILE A 32 -9.57 -14.36 19.58
CA ILE A 32 -10.34 -14.26 20.82
C ILE A 32 -11.50 -15.26 20.81
N VAL A 33 -12.25 -15.34 19.69
CA VAL A 33 -13.38 -16.26 19.55
C VAL A 33 -12.92 -17.71 19.64
N ILE A 34 -11.82 -18.07 18.98
CA ILE A 34 -11.21 -19.41 19.08
C ILE A 34 -10.77 -19.68 20.53
N GLY A 35 -10.02 -18.76 21.15
CA GLY A 35 -9.50 -18.91 22.50
C GLY A 35 -10.58 -19.05 23.59
N VAL A 36 -11.73 -18.39 23.42
CA VAL A 36 -12.88 -18.49 24.34
C VAL A 36 -13.78 -19.68 24.00
N GLY A 37 -13.93 -20.01 22.71
CA GLY A 37 -14.79 -21.09 22.25
C GLY A 37 -14.27 -22.49 22.62
N HIS A 38 -12.96 -22.70 22.62
CA HIS A 38 -12.34 -23.97 23.04
C HIS A 38 -12.73 -24.39 24.47
N PRO A 39 -12.54 -23.54 25.51
CA PRO A 39 -13.03 -23.82 26.87
C PRO A 39 -14.54 -24.08 26.96
N LEU A 40 -15.34 -23.46 26.08
CA LEU A 40 -16.80 -23.59 26.04
C LEU A 40 -17.29 -24.78 25.20
N GLN A 41 -16.37 -25.58 24.65
CA GLN A 41 -16.67 -26.73 23.77
C GLN A 41 -17.52 -26.34 22.53
N TRP A 42 -17.36 -25.11 22.03
CA TRP A 42 -17.99 -24.70 20.79
C TRP A 42 -17.34 -25.41 19.61
N SER A 43 -18.16 -25.96 18.70
CA SER A 43 -17.69 -26.55 17.45
C SER A 43 -17.28 -25.45 16.48
N ILE A 44 -16.07 -24.92 16.68
CA ILE A 44 -15.45 -23.94 15.80
C ILE A 44 -14.44 -24.67 14.94
N VAL A 45 -14.55 -24.51 13.62
CA VAL A 45 -13.51 -24.98 12.70
C VAL A 45 -12.45 -23.89 12.59
N ASP A 46 -11.45 -23.97 13.46
CA ASP A 46 -10.40 -22.94 13.63
C ASP A 46 -9.74 -22.52 12.31
N SER A 47 -9.51 -23.48 11.40
CA SER A 47 -8.85 -23.25 10.11
C SER A 47 -9.65 -22.32 9.19
N HIS A 48 -10.98 -22.44 9.16
CA HIS A 48 -11.86 -21.63 8.32
C HIS A 48 -11.84 -20.15 8.73
N TRP A 49 -11.99 -19.89 10.03
CA TRP A 49 -12.00 -18.53 10.56
C TRP A 49 -10.64 -17.85 10.42
N ARG A 50 -9.56 -18.59 10.71
CA ARG A 50 -8.18 -18.11 10.52
C ARG A 50 -7.90 -17.78 9.06
N TYR A 51 -8.35 -18.61 8.12
CA TYR A 51 -8.22 -18.34 6.69
C TYR A 51 -8.93 -17.05 6.29
N LEU A 52 -10.21 -16.89 6.63
CA LEU A 52 -10.98 -15.68 6.32
C LEU A 52 -10.35 -14.43 6.92
N ALA A 53 -9.90 -14.50 8.17
CA ALA A 53 -9.22 -13.38 8.82
C ALA A 53 -7.88 -13.05 8.14
N ALA A 54 -7.08 -14.07 7.81
CA ALA A 54 -5.79 -13.89 7.17
C ALA A 54 -5.93 -13.36 5.73
N THR A 55 -6.99 -13.72 4.98
CA THR A 55 -7.22 -13.13 3.64
C THR A 55 -7.52 -11.63 3.74
N GLY A 56 -8.11 -11.20 4.85
CA GLY A 56 -8.29 -9.79 5.20
C GLY A 56 -6.99 -8.98 5.20
N LEU A 57 -5.84 -9.61 5.51
CA LEU A 57 -4.54 -8.93 5.53
C LEU A 57 -4.07 -8.43 4.16
N PHE A 58 -4.65 -8.91 3.06
CA PHE A 58 -4.31 -8.46 1.70
C PHE A 58 -5.15 -7.24 1.24
N LEU A 59 -6.29 -6.99 1.89
CA LEU A 59 -7.21 -5.91 1.52
C LEU A 59 -6.58 -4.50 1.54
N PRO A 60 -5.71 -4.14 2.51
CA PRO A 60 -5.06 -2.83 2.52
C PRO A 60 -4.17 -2.62 1.30
N VAL A 61 -3.44 -3.66 0.87
CA VAL A 61 -2.56 -3.62 -0.30
C VAL A 61 -3.38 -3.42 -1.57
N LEU A 62 -4.46 -4.19 -1.71
CA LEU A 62 -5.38 -4.04 -2.84
C LEU A 62 -5.98 -2.64 -2.88
N ALA A 63 -6.46 -2.13 -1.75
CA ALA A 63 -7.00 -0.77 -1.66
C ALA A 63 -5.94 0.30 -1.97
N GLN A 64 -4.67 0.10 -1.60
CA GLN A 64 -3.56 0.99 -1.94
C GLN A 64 -3.28 1.03 -3.45
N ILE A 65 -3.33 -0.12 -4.13
CA ILE A 65 -3.14 -0.21 -5.59
C ILE A 65 -4.21 0.58 -6.34
N GLY A 66 -5.45 0.62 -5.86
CA GLY A 66 -6.52 1.40 -6.47
C GLY A 66 -6.75 2.79 -5.89
N ALA A 67 -5.75 3.37 -5.22
CA ALA A 67 -5.89 4.64 -4.52
C ALA A 67 -6.04 5.88 -5.45
N LYS A 68 -6.32 5.73 -6.74
CA LYS A 68 -6.52 6.87 -7.65
C LYS A 68 -7.90 7.51 -7.40
N ARG A 69 -7.95 8.80 -7.07
CA ARG A 69 -9.12 9.55 -6.56
C ARG A 69 -10.42 9.33 -7.34
N HIS A 70 -10.36 9.46 -8.66
CA HIS A 70 -11.53 9.30 -9.55
C HIS A 70 -12.13 7.88 -9.53
N GLN A 71 -11.38 6.87 -9.06
CA GLN A 71 -11.77 5.47 -9.09
C GLN A 71 -11.89 4.85 -7.70
N VAL A 72 -11.66 5.59 -6.62
CA VAL A 72 -11.58 5.03 -5.25
C VAL A 72 -12.83 4.26 -4.87
N ILE A 73 -14.03 4.81 -5.12
CA ILE A 73 -15.30 4.19 -4.73
C ILE A 73 -15.51 2.87 -5.50
N GLY A 74 -15.39 2.91 -6.84
CA GLY A 74 -15.51 1.72 -7.68
C GLY A 74 -14.48 0.65 -7.31
N TRP A 75 -13.26 1.07 -6.95
CA TRP A 75 -12.23 0.15 -6.51
C TRP A 75 -12.54 -0.52 -5.17
N GLN A 76 -13.16 0.18 -4.20
CA GLN A 76 -13.54 -0.47 -2.94
C GLN A 76 -14.56 -1.59 -3.15
N PHE A 77 -15.49 -1.45 -4.11
CA PHE A 77 -16.38 -2.54 -4.49
C PHE A 77 -15.61 -3.73 -5.06
N LEU A 78 -14.56 -3.48 -5.86
CA LEU A 78 -13.68 -4.53 -6.35
C LEU A 78 -12.94 -5.24 -5.21
N VAL A 79 -12.44 -4.49 -4.22
CA VAL A 79 -11.78 -5.06 -3.02
C VAL A 79 -12.74 -5.95 -2.23
N VAL A 80 -13.98 -5.51 -2.03
CA VAL A 80 -15.02 -6.33 -1.37
C VAL A 80 -15.34 -7.58 -2.18
N ALA A 81 -15.58 -7.44 -3.48
CA ALA A 81 -15.88 -8.57 -4.37
C ALA A 81 -14.73 -9.57 -4.39
N PHE A 82 -13.48 -9.09 -4.39
CA PHE A 82 -12.29 -9.92 -4.32
C PHE A 82 -12.19 -10.65 -2.99
N TRP A 83 -12.47 -9.98 -1.86
CA TRP A 83 -12.49 -10.61 -0.54
C TRP A 83 -13.56 -11.71 -0.44
N LEU A 84 -14.76 -11.45 -0.96
CA LEU A 84 -15.83 -12.45 -1.04
C LEU A 84 -15.44 -13.63 -1.93
N ALA A 85 -14.76 -13.37 -3.05
CA ALA A 85 -14.25 -14.42 -3.94
C ALA A 85 -13.21 -15.29 -3.24
N LEU A 86 -12.28 -14.69 -2.47
CA LEU A 86 -11.33 -15.43 -1.64
C LEU A 86 -12.03 -16.26 -0.55
N GLY A 87 -13.23 -15.87 -0.10
CA GLY A 87 -14.03 -16.63 0.86
C GLY A 87 -14.75 -17.85 0.28
N ILE A 88 -14.82 -18.00 -1.05
CA ILE A 88 -15.55 -19.09 -1.72
C ILE A 88 -15.13 -20.48 -1.23
N PRO A 89 -13.83 -20.82 -1.06
CA PRO A 89 -13.42 -22.15 -0.58
C PRO A 89 -14.04 -22.49 0.79
N VAL A 90 -14.11 -21.53 1.70
CA VAL A 90 -14.71 -21.73 3.03
C VAL A 90 -16.23 -21.87 2.92
N LEU A 91 -16.89 -21.01 2.14
CA LEU A 91 -18.34 -21.08 1.91
C LEU A 91 -18.74 -22.41 1.28
N LYS A 92 -17.91 -22.96 0.38
CA LYS A 92 -18.13 -24.26 -0.25
C LYS A 92 -18.17 -25.37 0.79
N VAL A 93 -17.21 -25.40 1.74
CA VAL A 93 -17.21 -26.41 2.81
C VAL A 93 -18.43 -26.24 3.71
N TRP A 94 -18.79 -25.02 4.10
CA TRP A 94 -19.94 -24.76 4.98
C TRP A 94 -21.29 -25.17 4.36
N VAL A 95 -21.45 -25.05 3.04
CA VAL A 95 -22.73 -25.30 2.35
C VAL A 95 -22.81 -26.72 1.77
N LEU A 96 -21.71 -27.26 1.24
CA LEU A 96 -21.75 -28.45 0.37
C LEU A 96 -21.06 -29.68 0.96
N ASP A 97 -20.13 -29.54 1.90
CA ASP A 97 -19.29 -30.66 2.33
C ASP A 97 -19.43 -30.97 3.83
N ALA A 98 -20.07 -32.10 4.14
CA ALA A 98 -20.21 -32.60 5.51
C ALA A 98 -18.90 -33.16 6.07
N ASN A 99 -17.90 -33.46 5.23
CA ASN A 99 -16.63 -34.04 5.66
C ASN A 99 -15.65 -32.98 6.23
N GLY A 100 -15.93 -31.69 6.05
CA GLY A 100 -15.22 -30.60 6.71
C GLY A 100 -13.75 -30.41 6.29
N GLN A 101 -13.28 -31.07 5.23
CA GLN A 101 -11.90 -30.92 4.77
C GLN A 101 -11.74 -29.63 3.94
N PHE A 102 -10.91 -28.73 4.45
CA PHE A 102 -10.59 -27.46 3.80
C PHE A 102 -9.33 -27.61 2.95
N ASP A 103 -9.49 -27.67 1.64
CA ASP A 103 -8.40 -27.51 0.68
C ASP A 103 -8.75 -26.39 -0.31
N PRO A 104 -8.10 -25.22 -0.24
CA PRO A 104 -8.31 -24.15 -1.19
C PRO A 104 -7.81 -24.53 -2.60
N GLY A 105 -6.94 -25.53 -2.73
CA GLY A 105 -6.41 -25.96 -4.01
C GLY A 105 -5.39 -24.99 -4.62
N TRP A 106 -4.70 -25.46 -5.66
CA TRP A 106 -3.51 -24.79 -6.20
C TRP A 106 -3.79 -23.40 -6.79
N VAL A 107 -4.97 -23.17 -7.36
CA VAL A 107 -5.34 -21.88 -7.98
C VAL A 107 -5.42 -20.78 -6.92
N TRP A 108 -6.14 -21.03 -5.84
CA TRP A 108 -6.31 -20.06 -4.75
C TRP A 108 -5.00 -19.87 -3.98
N GLY A 109 -4.26 -20.96 -3.72
CA GLY A 109 -2.94 -20.87 -3.11
C GLY A 109 -1.93 -20.06 -3.94
N GLY A 110 -1.93 -20.24 -5.27
CA GLY A 110 -1.12 -19.46 -6.19
C GLY A 110 -1.49 -17.97 -6.20
N LEU A 111 -2.79 -17.66 -6.19
CA LEU A 111 -3.28 -16.28 -6.09
C LEU A 111 -2.84 -15.60 -4.78
N LEU A 112 -2.93 -16.30 -3.64
CA LEU A 112 -2.45 -15.79 -2.35
C LEU A 112 -0.94 -15.54 -2.36
N GLY A 113 -0.17 -16.46 -2.94
CA GLY A 113 1.27 -16.27 -3.15
C GLY A 113 1.58 -15.04 -4.00
N LEU A 114 0.83 -14.80 -5.07
CA LEU A 114 0.99 -13.62 -5.91
C LEU A 114 0.68 -12.32 -5.14
N LEU A 115 -0.38 -12.31 -4.32
CA LEU A 115 -0.73 -11.14 -3.50
C LEU A 115 0.35 -10.81 -2.47
N LEU A 116 0.94 -11.84 -1.84
CA LEU A 116 2.05 -11.67 -0.90
C LEU A 116 3.24 -11.01 -1.59
N VAL A 117 3.65 -11.53 -2.76
CA VAL A 117 4.75 -10.96 -3.54
C VAL A 117 4.41 -9.54 -3.99
N ALA A 118 3.19 -9.29 -4.47
CA ALA A 118 2.75 -7.97 -4.90
C ALA A 118 2.80 -6.93 -3.76
N GLY A 119 2.34 -7.30 -2.56
CA GLY A 119 2.40 -6.43 -1.38
C GLY A 119 3.83 -6.13 -0.96
N LEU A 120 4.70 -7.13 -1.00
CA LEU A 120 6.13 -6.98 -0.70
C LEU A 120 6.83 -6.10 -1.73
N LEU A 121 6.62 -6.30 -3.03
CA LEU A 121 7.24 -5.47 -4.07
C LEU A 121 6.73 -4.02 -4.03
N ASN A 122 5.44 -3.82 -3.74
CA ASN A 122 4.87 -2.48 -3.69
C ASN A 122 5.41 -1.66 -2.50
N ASN A 123 5.63 -2.26 -1.33
CA ASN A 123 6.08 -1.50 -0.16
C ASN A 123 7.56 -1.73 0.18
N GLY A 124 8.19 -2.77 -0.37
CA GLY A 124 9.55 -3.23 -0.08
C GLY A 124 10.63 -2.24 -0.47
N ALA A 125 10.49 -1.57 -1.62
CA ALA A 125 11.45 -0.57 -2.08
C ALA A 125 11.20 0.83 -1.50
N THR A 126 10.25 0.99 -0.57
CA THR A 126 9.98 2.27 0.11
C THR A 126 10.68 2.32 1.46
N ARG A 127 10.59 3.45 2.18
CA ARG A 127 11.05 3.50 3.57
C ARG A 127 10.38 2.46 4.47
N PHE A 128 9.18 2.01 4.11
CA PHE A 128 8.43 1.02 4.88
C PHE A 128 8.81 -0.43 4.55
N GLY A 129 9.90 -0.65 3.80
CA GLY A 129 10.40 -1.98 3.46
C GLY A 129 10.49 -2.96 4.63
N PRO A 130 11.06 -2.59 5.79
CA PRO A 130 11.10 -3.46 6.97
C PRO A 130 9.70 -3.85 7.47
N THR A 131 8.74 -2.92 7.43
CA THR A 131 7.34 -3.20 7.80
C THR A 131 6.68 -4.12 6.76
N ALA A 132 6.94 -3.90 5.48
CA ALA A 132 6.45 -4.75 4.39
C ALA A 132 6.97 -6.19 4.52
N ILE A 133 8.23 -6.36 4.92
CA ILE A 133 8.82 -7.68 5.20
C ILE A 133 8.12 -8.34 6.40
N CYS A 134 7.92 -7.62 7.51
CA CYS A 134 7.19 -8.15 8.67
C CYS A 134 5.77 -8.58 8.30
N LEU A 135 5.06 -7.77 7.52
CA LEU A 135 3.72 -8.07 7.03
C LEU A 135 3.73 -9.29 6.10
N ALA A 136 4.68 -9.38 5.16
CA ALA A 136 4.78 -10.49 4.22
C ALA A 136 5.10 -11.81 4.95
N ILE A 137 5.98 -11.79 5.96
CA ILE A 137 6.27 -12.97 6.79
C ILE A 137 5.02 -13.35 7.59
N ALA A 138 4.33 -12.40 8.22
CA ALA A 138 3.10 -12.68 8.96
C ALA A 138 2.01 -13.28 8.06
N GLN A 139 1.79 -12.71 6.88
CA GLN A 139 0.89 -13.25 5.86
C GLN A 139 1.31 -14.66 5.41
N GLY A 140 2.60 -14.86 5.15
CA GLY A 140 3.16 -16.14 4.74
C GLY A 140 2.99 -17.22 5.80
N VAL A 141 3.22 -16.90 7.08
CA VAL A 141 3.01 -17.82 8.20
C VAL A 141 1.54 -18.20 8.33
N MET A 142 0.63 -17.21 8.28
CA MET A 142 -0.81 -17.46 8.39
C MET A 142 -1.38 -18.24 7.20
N MET A 143 -0.85 -17.99 6.01
CA MET A 143 -1.31 -18.62 4.77
C MET A 143 -0.54 -19.86 4.38
N TYR A 144 0.50 -20.23 5.12
CA TYR A 144 1.37 -21.35 4.75
C TYR A 144 0.56 -22.60 4.38
N PRO A 145 -0.40 -23.10 5.18
CA PRO A 145 -1.14 -24.33 4.87
C PRO A 145 -2.02 -24.22 3.62
N CYS A 146 -2.30 -23.01 3.14
CA CYS A 146 -3.10 -22.74 1.96
C CYS A 146 -2.26 -22.60 0.68
N LEU A 147 -0.93 -22.63 0.80
CA LEU A 147 -0.02 -22.58 -0.35
C LEU A 147 0.14 -23.96 -0.98
N PRO A 148 0.26 -24.05 -2.31
CA PRO A 148 0.25 -25.35 -3.01
C PRO A 148 1.46 -26.24 -2.69
N TRP A 149 2.52 -25.66 -2.12
CA TRP A 149 3.75 -26.36 -1.73
C TRP A 149 3.85 -26.60 -0.22
N ALA A 150 2.81 -26.29 0.55
CA ALA A 150 2.85 -26.47 1.98
C ALA A 150 2.48 -27.89 2.40
N SER A 151 3.17 -28.38 3.42
CA SER A 151 3.00 -29.71 3.98
C SER A 151 2.67 -29.70 5.48
N ALA A 152 2.56 -28.52 6.10
CA ALA A 152 2.36 -28.39 7.53
C ALA A 152 1.17 -27.50 7.88
N GLU A 153 0.53 -27.80 9.00
CA GLU A 153 -0.56 -27.01 9.58
C GLU A 153 -0.03 -25.78 10.32
N VAL A 154 -0.87 -24.74 10.45
CA VAL A 154 -0.56 -23.59 11.29
C VAL A 154 -0.72 -24.00 12.75
N THR A 155 0.40 -24.00 13.47
CA THR A 155 0.42 -24.18 14.92
C THR A 155 0.02 -22.88 15.63
N THR A 156 -0.43 -22.97 16.88
CA THR A 156 -0.68 -21.81 17.76
C THR A 156 0.54 -20.88 17.82
N SER A 157 1.74 -21.45 17.85
CA SER A 157 3.00 -20.70 17.81
C SER A 157 3.18 -19.90 16.53
N GLY A 158 2.73 -20.43 15.39
CA GLY A 158 2.73 -19.71 14.10
C GLY A 158 1.82 -18.48 14.13
N VAL A 159 0.62 -18.59 14.68
CA VAL A 159 -0.30 -17.45 14.82
C VAL A 159 0.29 -16.37 15.73
N LEU A 160 0.83 -16.76 16.90
CA LEU A 160 1.47 -15.83 17.83
C LEU A 160 2.66 -15.12 17.19
N LEU A 161 3.47 -15.84 16.40
CA LEU A 161 4.56 -15.27 15.63
C LEU A 161 4.05 -14.23 14.60
N ALA A 162 3.00 -14.57 13.85
CA ALA A 162 2.40 -13.65 12.87
C ALA A 162 1.85 -12.38 13.55
N MET A 163 1.12 -12.51 14.66
CA MET A 163 0.64 -11.37 15.44
C MET A 163 1.80 -10.53 15.98
N GLY A 164 2.86 -11.17 16.50
CA GLY A 164 4.08 -10.50 16.98
C GLY A 164 4.76 -9.68 15.87
N LEU A 165 4.86 -10.24 14.67
CA LEU A 165 5.42 -9.56 13.50
C LEU A 165 4.56 -8.37 13.04
N LEU A 166 3.22 -8.52 13.06
CA LEU A 166 2.31 -7.42 12.75
C LEU A 166 2.41 -6.28 13.78
N LEU A 167 2.47 -6.61 15.07
CA LEU A 167 2.69 -5.65 16.15
C LEU A 167 4.05 -4.96 16.00
N LEU A 168 5.11 -5.71 15.68
CA LEU A 168 6.43 -5.16 15.40
C LEU A 168 6.36 -4.16 14.24
N GLY A 169 5.77 -4.54 13.10
CA GLY A 169 5.60 -3.65 11.95
C GLY A 169 4.82 -2.38 12.29
N MET A 170 3.72 -2.49 13.04
CA MET A 170 2.99 -1.31 13.53
C MET A 170 3.84 -0.44 14.47
N GLY A 171 4.68 -1.07 15.30
CA GLY A 171 5.67 -0.40 16.14
C GLY A 171 6.69 0.40 15.30
N LEU A 172 7.29 -0.22 14.28
CA LEU A 172 8.24 0.43 13.36
C LEU A 172 7.65 1.73 12.77
N ILE A 173 6.41 1.65 12.28
CA ILE A 173 5.69 2.83 11.76
C ILE A 173 5.43 3.86 12.87
N ALA A 174 4.95 3.43 14.03
CA ALA A 174 4.59 4.32 15.14
C ALA A 174 5.80 5.09 15.68
N PHE A 175 6.98 4.47 15.70
CA PHE A 175 8.26 5.06 16.11
C PHE A 175 8.99 5.79 14.97
N ARG A 176 8.39 5.89 13.78
CA ARG A 176 8.96 6.55 12.58
C ARG A 176 10.31 5.99 12.18
N TRP A 177 10.51 4.68 12.33
CA TRP A 177 11.70 3.99 11.83
C TRP A 177 11.39 3.38 10.47
N PRO A 178 12.23 3.57 9.42
CA PRO A 178 13.49 4.34 9.39
C PRO A 178 13.33 5.85 9.50
N ILE A 179 14.31 6.49 10.16
CA ILE A 179 14.38 7.95 10.33
C ILE A 179 14.43 8.59 8.94
N ARG A 180 13.65 9.65 8.77
CA ARG A 180 13.57 10.41 7.53
C ARG A 180 14.86 11.20 7.32
N THR A 181 15.52 11.01 6.18
CA THR A 181 16.53 11.96 5.70
C THR A 181 15.83 13.27 5.35
N GLU A 182 16.32 14.39 5.87
CA GLU A 182 15.81 15.70 5.49
C GLU A 182 16.06 15.93 4.01
N ALA A 183 14.99 16.19 3.26
CA ALA A 183 15.09 16.52 1.85
C ALA A 183 15.52 17.98 1.72
N VAL A 184 16.47 18.25 0.83
CA VAL A 184 17.00 19.61 0.62
C VAL A 184 15.98 20.49 -0.12
N ARG A 185 15.12 19.89 -0.96
CA ARG A 185 14.13 20.61 -1.77
C ARG A 185 12.69 20.22 -1.42
N PRO A 186 11.73 21.17 -1.44
CA PRO A 186 10.30 20.87 -1.24
C PRO A 186 9.75 19.84 -2.24
N GLU A 187 10.24 19.86 -3.48
CA GLU A 187 9.84 18.96 -4.55
C GLU A 187 10.28 17.51 -4.25
N ASP A 188 11.50 17.33 -3.73
CA ASP A 188 12.00 16.03 -3.25
C ASP A 188 11.17 15.53 -2.06
N GLN A 189 10.84 16.42 -1.13
CA GLN A 189 10.01 16.08 0.02
C GLN A 189 8.62 15.57 -0.41
N ALA A 190 7.97 16.26 -1.36
CA ALA A 190 6.67 15.85 -1.88
C ALA A 190 6.77 14.49 -2.60
N TRP A 191 7.81 14.30 -3.41
CA TRP A 191 8.07 13.04 -4.10
C TRP A 191 8.28 11.86 -3.14
N LEU A 192 9.19 12.00 -2.18
CA LEU A 192 9.50 10.95 -1.21
C LEU A 192 8.27 10.62 -0.34
N ASP A 193 7.52 11.63 0.09
CA ASP A 193 6.29 11.43 0.85
C ASP A 193 5.23 10.68 0.02
N PHE A 194 5.09 11.00 -1.26
CA PHE A 194 4.17 10.31 -2.15
C PHE A 194 4.60 8.84 -2.36
N ARG A 195 5.86 8.61 -2.74
CA ARG A 195 6.43 7.28 -2.97
C ARG A 195 6.26 6.37 -1.75
N ASP A 196 6.58 6.88 -0.56
CA ASP A 196 6.48 6.12 0.67
C ASP A 196 5.01 5.81 1.05
N GLN A 197 4.05 6.65 0.66
CA GLN A 197 2.64 6.45 0.99
C GLN A 197 1.92 5.53 0.00
N PHE A 198 2.14 5.72 -1.30
CA PHE A 198 1.41 5.02 -2.36
C PHE A 198 2.11 3.77 -2.86
N GLY A 199 3.38 3.58 -2.50
CA GLY A 199 4.17 2.41 -2.86
C GLY A 199 4.83 2.54 -4.23
N SER A 200 5.66 1.54 -4.52
CA SER A 200 6.57 1.51 -5.65
C SER A 200 5.87 1.56 -6.99
N PHE A 201 4.69 0.95 -7.09
CA PHE A 201 3.96 0.84 -8.35
C PHE A 201 3.48 2.20 -8.87
N TRP A 202 2.87 3.00 -7.99
CA TRP A 202 2.44 4.35 -8.34
C TRP A 202 3.61 5.32 -8.44
N ALA A 203 4.62 5.16 -7.58
CA ALA A 203 5.86 5.93 -7.69
C ALA A 203 6.48 5.75 -9.07
N ALA A 204 6.70 4.52 -9.54
CA ALA A 204 7.32 4.27 -10.84
C ALA A 204 6.57 4.95 -12.00
N ARG A 205 5.23 4.95 -11.97
CA ARG A 205 4.41 5.62 -12.99
C ARG A 205 4.51 7.14 -12.95
N VAL A 206 4.50 7.74 -11.76
CA VAL A 206 4.66 9.18 -11.61
C VAL A 206 6.07 9.59 -12.04
N MET A 207 7.09 8.84 -11.62
CA MET A 207 8.48 9.06 -12.02
C MET A 207 8.65 9.05 -13.54
N GLN A 208 8.10 8.04 -14.21
CA GLN A 208 8.13 7.95 -15.67
C GLN A 208 7.51 9.20 -16.32
N ARG A 209 6.29 9.60 -15.90
CA ARG A 209 5.61 10.77 -16.46
C ARG A 209 6.34 12.09 -16.22
N VAL A 210 6.97 12.23 -15.06
CA VAL A 210 7.79 13.41 -14.75
C VAL A 210 9.03 13.44 -15.63
N ASN A 211 9.70 12.30 -15.83
CA ASN A 211 10.89 12.20 -16.68
C ASN A 211 10.56 12.44 -18.16
N ASP A 212 9.42 11.92 -18.64
CA ASP A 212 8.93 12.18 -20.01
C ASP A 212 8.67 13.68 -20.22
N ALA A 213 8.10 14.37 -19.22
CA ALA A 213 7.93 15.81 -19.24
C ALA A 213 9.28 16.56 -19.20
N ALA A 214 10.22 16.11 -18.37
CA ALA A 214 11.54 16.72 -18.25
C ALA A 214 12.33 16.67 -19.57
N VAL A 215 12.23 15.57 -20.32
CA VAL A 215 12.80 15.44 -21.67
C VAL A 215 12.07 16.34 -22.67
N ARG A 216 10.73 16.37 -22.63
CA ARG A 216 9.92 17.17 -23.58
C ARG A 216 10.17 18.68 -23.46
N TYR A 217 10.35 19.17 -22.24
CA TYR A 217 10.53 20.60 -21.94
C TYR A 217 11.98 20.98 -21.64
N ASP A 218 12.93 20.07 -21.88
CA ASP A 218 14.36 20.28 -21.69
C ASP A 218 14.74 20.85 -20.31
N TRP A 219 14.17 20.27 -19.24
CA TRP A 219 14.39 20.76 -17.88
C TRP A 219 15.81 20.51 -17.35
N GLY A 220 16.59 19.64 -17.99
CA GLY A 220 17.90 19.18 -17.50
C GLY A 220 17.86 18.51 -16.12
N LEU A 221 16.69 18.01 -15.72
CA LEU A 221 16.42 17.34 -14.45
C LEU A 221 15.95 15.91 -14.70
N TRP A 222 16.29 15.02 -13.78
CA TRP A 222 15.82 13.65 -13.78
C TRP A 222 15.31 13.25 -12.41
N LEU A 223 14.08 12.73 -12.34
CA LEU A 223 13.53 12.18 -11.12
C LEU A 223 14.00 10.73 -10.95
N GLY A 224 14.85 10.51 -9.96
CA GLY A 224 15.26 9.20 -9.48
C GLY A 224 14.40 8.70 -8.33
N TRP A 225 14.74 7.52 -7.82
CA TRP A 225 14.01 6.94 -6.69
C TRP A 225 14.14 7.78 -5.42
N ASP A 226 15.31 8.37 -5.21
CA ASP A 226 15.74 9.13 -4.04
C ASP A 226 15.50 10.65 -4.15
N GLY A 227 15.13 11.17 -5.32
CA GLY A 227 14.86 12.59 -5.52
C GLY A 227 15.19 13.08 -6.93
N PHE A 228 15.17 14.40 -7.11
CA PHE A 228 15.55 15.08 -8.35
C PHE A 228 17.07 15.24 -8.45
N HIS A 229 17.62 14.78 -9.58
CA HIS A 229 19.03 14.89 -9.94
C HIS A 229 19.19 15.84 -11.12
N GLN A 230 20.22 16.67 -11.11
CA GLN A 230 20.57 17.53 -12.24
C GLN A 230 21.47 16.76 -13.20
N VAL A 231 21.01 16.54 -14.44
CA VAL A 231 21.73 15.74 -15.45
C VAL A 231 22.53 16.64 -16.38
N GLU A 232 22.01 17.83 -16.67
CA GLU A 232 22.67 18.82 -17.50
C GLU A 232 22.89 20.11 -16.73
N ILE A 233 24.05 20.74 -16.93
CA ILE A 233 24.33 22.08 -16.41
C ILE A 233 23.55 23.06 -17.28
N VAL A 234 22.23 23.07 -17.13
CA VAL A 234 21.42 24.09 -17.78
C VAL A 234 21.77 25.43 -17.15
N GLY A 235 21.87 26.44 -18.02
CA GLY A 235 22.59 27.70 -17.83
C GLY A 235 22.54 28.30 -16.42
N SER A 236 23.58 29.07 -16.10
CA SER A 236 23.65 29.84 -14.84
C SER A 236 22.59 30.94 -14.73
N ASP A 237 21.73 31.09 -15.73
CA ASP A 237 20.64 32.06 -15.75
C ASP A 237 19.58 31.73 -14.67
N PRO A 238 19.40 32.62 -13.67
CA PRO A 238 18.39 32.45 -12.63
C PRO A 238 16.95 32.39 -13.19
N GLU A 239 16.64 33.11 -14.27
CA GLU A 239 15.28 33.16 -14.81
C GLU A 239 14.86 31.80 -15.38
N PHE A 240 15.75 31.15 -16.12
CA PHE A 240 15.53 29.81 -16.66
C PHE A 240 15.29 28.78 -15.54
N ARG A 241 16.07 28.86 -14.45
CA ARG A 241 15.90 27.96 -13.28
C ARG A 241 14.54 28.12 -12.62
N ASP A 242 14.05 29.35 -12.52
CA ASP A 242 12.73 29.63 -11.96
C ASP A 242 11.59 29.13 -12.87
N GLU A 243 11.78 29.18 -14.19
CA GLU A 243 10.82 28.62 -15.16
C GLU A 243 10.74 27.10 -15.07
N VAL A 244 11.89 26.42 -15.08
CA VAL A 244 11.95 24.96 -14.90
C VAL A 244 11.32 24.55 -13.58
N ARG A 245 11.63 25.26 -12.49
CA ARG A 245 11.03 24.97 -11.19
C ARG A 245 9.52 25.14 -11.18
N GLN A 246 9.00 26.20 -11.80
CA GLN A 246 7.55 26.41 -11.91
C GLN A 246 6.86 25.33 -12.74
N GLY A 247 7.46 24.96 -13.88
CA GLY A 247 6.97 23.86 -14.73
C GLY A 247 6.95 22.52 -13.97
N LEU A 248 8.01 22.22 -13.22
CA LEU A 248 8.11 21.04 -12.39
C LEU A 248 7.04 21.01 -11.30
N VAL A 249 6.87 22.10 -10.55
CA VAL A 249 5.86 22.20 -9.49
C VAL A 249 4.45 22.05 -10.04
N ALA A 250 4.15 22.65 -11.20
CA ALA A 250 2.87 22.50 -11.88
C ALA A 250 2.63 21.05 -12.32
N CYS A 251 3.64 20.40 -12.91
CA CYS A 251 3.59 18.98 -13.29
C CYS A 251 3.33 18.07 -12.08
N LEU A 252 4.07 18.24 -10.99
CA LEU A 252 3.88 17.48 -9.75
C LEU A 252 2.50 17.71 -9.15
N ARG A 253 2.03 18.97 -9.06
CA ARG A 253 0.67 19.26 -8.57
C ARG A 253 -0.40 18.57 -9.41
N LYS A 254 -0.26 18.56 -10.73
CA LYS A 254 -1.18 17.87 -11.65
C LYS A 254 -1.17 16.35 -11.41
N LEU A 255 0.01 15.73 -11.44
CA LEU A 255 0.14 14.27 -11.31
C LEU A 255 -0.23 13.75 -9.92
N LEU A 256 0.18 14.44 -8.86
CA LEU A 256 -0.10 14.03 -7.48
C LEU A 256 -1.54 14.36 -7.08
N GLY A 257 -2.17 15.39 -7.65
CA GLY A 257 -3.57 15.76 -7.38
C GLY A 257 -4.60 14.67 -7.70
N ASP A 258 -4.22 13.67 -8.50
CA ASP A 258 -4.99 12.44 -8.73
C ASP A 258 -5.07 11.52 -7.49
N PHE A 259 -4.25 11.76 -6.46
CA PHE A 259 -4.09 10.89 -5.29
C PHE A 259 -4.27 11.63 -3.96
N VAL A 260 -3.97 12.93 -3.93
CA VAL A 260 -4.00 13.76 -2.72
C VAL A 260 -4.87 15.00 -2.93
N ASP A 261 -5.32 15.60 -1.83
CA ASP A 261 -6.05 16.86 -1.85
C ASP A 261 -5.13 18.07 -1.99
N GLN A 262 -5.72 19.25 -2.19
CA GLN A 262 -4.98 20.49 -2.35
C GLN A 262 -4.25 20.91 -1.06
N ALA A 263 -4.80 20.59 0.12
CA ALA A 263 -4.17 20.92 1.39
C ALA A 263 -2.85 20.16 1.58
N TRP A 264 -2.81 18.89 1.17
CA TRP A 264 -1.59 18.07 1.18
C TRP A 264 -0.52 18.65 0.24
N LEU A 265 -0.92 19.11 -0.95
CA LEU A 265 -0.04 19.72 -1.93
C LEU A 265 0.49 21.06 -1.44
N ASP A 266 -0.37 21.94 -0.94
CA ASP A 266 0.00 23.27 -0.44
C ASP A 266 0.92 23.21 0.79
N ALA A 267 0.83 22.14 1.59
CA ALA A 267 1.73 21.92 2.72
C ALA A 267 3.15 21.49 2.32
N ARG A 268 3.38 21.07 1.06
CA ARG A 268 4.65 20.46 0.62
C ARG A 268 5.27 21.15 -0.59
N LEU A 269 4.45 21.67 -1.48
CA LEU A 269 4.87 22.31 -2.72
C LEU A 269 4.54 23.79 -2.71
N PRO A 270 5.41 24.65 -3.26
CA PRO A 270 5.08 26.05 -3.50
C PRO A 270 3.76 26.21 -4.26
N LYS A 271 3.06 27.32 -4.03
CA LYS A 271 1.87 27.64 -4.84
C LYS A 271 2.31 27.84 -6.29
N GLY A 272 1.65 27.13 -7.21
CA GLY A 272 1.89 27.31 -8.64
C GLY A 272 1.56 28.75 -9.04
N ASN A 273 2.36 29.33 -9.95
CA ASN A 273 2.08 30.65 -10.48
C ASN A 273 1.05 30.52 -11.63
N PRO A 274 -0.19 31.01 -11.47
CA PRO A 274 -1.23 30.84 -12.48
C PRO A 274 -0.92 31.51 -13.82
N LYS A 275 0.06 32.44 -13.87
CA LYS A 275 0.43 33.16 -15.10
C LYS A 275 1.37 32.41 -16.05
N LYS A 276 2.00 31.32 -15.62
CA LYS A 276 2.95 30.53 -16.44
C LYS A 276 2.47 29.09 -16.67
N ASN A 277 1.16 28.90 -16.83
CA ASN A 277 0.58 27.61 -17.22
C ASN A 277 0.85 27.31 -18.71
N GLY A 278 2.12 27.16 -19.10
CA GLY A 278 2.51 26.64 -20.42
C GLY A 278 2.36 25.13 -20.57
N LEU A 279 1.47 24.50 -19.77
CA LEU A 279 1.34 23.05 -19.62
C LEU A 279 -0.07 22.54 -20.02
N GLU A 280 -0.80 23.32 -20.82
CA GLU A 280 -2.08 22.91 -21.43
C GLU A 280 -1.90 21.63 -22.29
N ASP A 281 -0.68 21.35 -22.78
CA ASP A 281 -0.34 20.18 -23.61
C ASP A 281 -0.13 18.85 -22.84
N LEU A 282 -0.29 18.82 -21.52
CA LEU A 282 -0.26 17.56 -20.74
C LEU A 282 -1.60 16.79 -20.76
N GLU A 283 -2.53 17.16 -21.64
CA GLU A 283 -3.84 16.49 -21.81
C GLU A 283 -3.93 15.59 -23.05
N ALA A 284 -2.88 15.55 -23.88
CA ALA A 284 -2.75 14.62 -25.02
C ALA A 284 -1.85 13.42 -24.66
#